data_AF-A0AAP0JYS0-F1
#
_entry.id   AF-A0AAP0JYS0-F1
#
_cell.length_a   1.000
_cell.length_b   1.000
_cell.length_c   1.000
_cell.angle_alpha   90.00
_cell.angle_beta   90.00
_cell.angle_gamma   90.00
#
_symmetry.space_group_name_H-M   'P 1'
#
loop_
_entity.id
_entity.type
_entity.pdbx_description
1 polymer ?
#
loop_
_entity_poly.entity_id
_entity_poly.type
_entity_poly.pdbx_seq_one_letter_code
_entity_poly.pdbx_strand_id
1 'polypeptide(L)'
;MVAEAEEAKAKARRRSREVRGATPARESREGKRRRGKKRAATTERHRRGGSTRTFLAFNRVVNATVVVQYNVNVMDLGAKPDGQTDSTKSFMDAWAAACACSASSAVIYVPPGTYGVKGVTIAGGTLDAGGAAVWACKLKASSPTDNNCIQGATSLSFTNSKDVVINGLRSVNSQMFHIVINGCKNVNVRGVMIAAPGDSPNTDGIHVQMSTGVSITKSGIKTGDDCISIGPGTNNLWMESIACGPGHGISIGSLAKGLKEPGVENVTVKTAVFTGTQNGLRIKAWGRPSNGYVKGVLFQHATMNNVENPILIDQNYCPRDDHCPNQVSGIKISDVKYKDIHGTSATQVAVKFDCSHKNPCTAITLENVKLTYDQDDQPAQSSCVNANGSALGVVDPKSCLWNQPSGWLNVSSKVLHSITTSMPVVSSLPSPSKGGNPSSSAKKVKIFLLLYFAKAVHLEEETL
;
A
#
# COMPACT_ATOMS: atom_id res chain seq x y z
N MET A 1 4.74 8.24 -30.73
CA MET A 1 5.29 7.33 -29.69
C MET A 1 6.53 6.52 -30.11
N VAL A 2 7.23 6.87 -31.20
CA VAL A 2 8.56 6.29 -31.53
C VAL A 2 9.69 7.32 -31.43
N ALA A 3 9.38 8.62 -31.28
CA ALA A 3 10.37 9.69 -31.24
C ALA A 3 11.03 9.93 -29.86
N GLU A 4 10.38 9.56 -28.75
CA GLU A 4 10.92 9.81 -27.39
C GLU A 4 11.89 8.72 -26.91
N ALA A 5 12.01 7.59 -27.62
CA ALA A 5 12.94 6.51 -27.29
C ALA A 5 14.35 6.71 -27.87
N GLU A 6 14.52 7.56 -28.88
CA GLU A 6 15.81 7.86 -29.52
C GLU A 6 16.60 8.94 -28.76
N GLU A 7 15.91 9.90 -28.12
CA GLU A 7 16.57 11.00 -27.39
C GLU A 7 17.23 10.54 -26.07
N ALA A 8 16.70 9.49 -25.45
CA ALA A 8 17.28 8.86 -24.26
C ALA A 8 18.58 8.10 -24.56
N LYS A 9 18.76 7.57 -25.77
CA LYS A 9 19.99 6.86 -26.19
C LYS A 9 21.13 7.80 -26.55
N ALA A 10 20.84 9.01 -27.02
CA ALA A 10 21.85 10.02 -27.33
C ALA A 10 22.50 10.64 -26.08
N LYS A 11 21.76 10.75 -24.97
CA LYS A 11 22.24 11.35 -23.71
C LYS A 11 23.17 10.43 -22.91
N ALA A 12 23.03 9.11 -23.07
CA ALA A 12 23.89 8.11 -22.42
C ALA A 12 25.29 7.99 -23.06
N ARG A 13 25.42 8.25 -24.37
CA ARG A 13 26.73 8.20 -25.08
C ARG A 13 27.63 9.41 -24.85
N ARG A 14 27.10 10.51 -24.30
CA ARG A 14 27.87 11.74 -24.02
C ARG A 14 28.56 11.73 -22.65
N ARG A 15 28.15 10.88 -21.71
CA ARG A 15 28.75 10.80 -20.35
C ARG A 15 29.94 9.84 -20.21
N SER A 16 30.27 9.07 -21.25
CA SER A 16 31.39 8.12 -21.24
C SER A 16 32.68 8.63 -21.88
N ARG A 17 32.82 9.96 -22.10
CA ARG A 17 34.00 10.56 -22.75
C ARG A 17 34.86 11.52 -21.93
N GLU A 18 34.55 11.74 -20.65
CA GLU A 18 35.35 12.59 -19.76
C GLU A 18 35.64 11.87 -18.44
N VAL A 19 36.59 10.93 -18.44
CA VAL A 19 37.57 10.73 -17.37
C VAL A 19 38.75 9.96 -17.99
N ARG A 20 39.73 10.72 -18.50
CA ARG A 20 41.08 10.20 -18.80
C ARG A 20 42.08 11.23 -18.30
N GLY A 21 42.90 10.86 -17.32
CA GLY A 21 44.08 11.63 -16.94
C GLY A 21 44.50 11.43 -15.49
N ALA A 22 45.45 10.52 -15.24
CA ALA A 22 46.60 10.71 -14.35
C ALA A 22 47.37 9.38 -14.17
N THR A 23 48.52 9.27 -14.83
CA THR A 23 49.64 8.36 -14.54
C THR A 23 50.44 8.83 -13.31
N PRO A 24 51.17 7.93 -12.63
CA PRO A 24 52.64 7.98 -12.67
C PRO A 24 53.26 6.57 -12.80
N ALA A 25 54.22 6.37 -13.71
CA ALA A 25 55.67 6.56 -13.57
C ALA A 25 56.39 5.29 -13.07
N ARG A 26 57.51 5.03 -13.74
CA ARG A 26 58.23 3.77 -13.90
C ARG A 26 59.54 3.88 -13.13
N GLU A 27 59.89 2.89 -12.32
CA GLU A 27 61.27 2.72 -11.85
C GLU A 27 61.74 1.30 -12.11
N SER A 28 62.95 1.22 -12.68
CA SER A 28 63.70 0.02 -12.98
C SER A 28 65.16 0.27 -12.63
N ARG A 29 65.80 -0.66 -11.91
CA ARG A 29 67.22 -1.08 -12.05
C ARG A 29 67.47 -2.23 -11.05
N GLU A 30 67.84 -3.41 -11.53
CA GLU A 30 69.23 -3.90 -11.67
C GLU A 30 69.76 -4.42 -10.32
N GLY A 31 70.23 -5.64 -10.08
CA GLY A 31 70.68 -6.78 -10.87
C GLY A 31 71.84 -7.41 -10.07
N LYS A 32 71.87 -8.73 -9.81
CA LYS A 32 73.12 -9.46 -9.54
C LYS A 32 72.96 -10.98 -9.63
N ARG A 33 73.77 -11.57 -10.52
CA ARG A 33 74.02 -12.98 -10.80
C ARG A 33 74.83 -13.66 -9.69
N ARG A 34 74.67 -14.99 -9.55
CA ARG A 34 75.72 -16.05 -9.42
C ARG A 34 75.01 -17.43 -9.36
N ARG A 35 75.01 -18.26 -10.41
CA ARG A 35 76.00 -19.27 -10.91
C ARG A 35 76.34 -20.43 -9.96
N GLY A 36 76.07 -21.66 -10.46
CA GLY A 36 76.73 -22.95 -10.13
C GLY A 36 75.98 -23.80 -9.11
N LYS A 37 75.85 -25.14 -9.21
CA LYS A 37 76.49 -26.15 -10.05
C LYS A 37 75.70 -27.47 -9.94
N LYS A 38 75.83 -28.32 -10.97
CA LYS A 38 75.21 -29.64 -11.19
C LYS A 38 75.90 -30.80 -10.44
N ARG A 39 75.17 -31.94 -10.35
CA ARG A 39 75.61 -33.37 -10.32
C ARG A 39 76.21 -33.89 -9.00
N ALA A 40 76.13 -35.17 -8.60
CA ALA A 40 75.50 -36.40 -9.12
C ALA A 40 75.38 -37.45 -7.97
N ALA A 41 74.74 -38.57 -8.31
CA ALA A 41 74.33 -39.73 -7.52
C ALA A 41 75.37 -40.45 -6.63
N THR A 42 74.88 -41.22 -5.65
CA THR A 42 75.29 -42.61 -5.41
C THR A 42 74.23 -43.38 -4.61
N THR A 43 74.09 -44.65 -4.98
CA THR A 43 73.16 -45.71 -4.56
C THR A 43 73.45 -46.30 -3.19
N GLU A 44 72.42 -46.74 -2.45
CA GLU A 44 72.48 -48.03 -1.74
C GLU A 44 71.08 -48.62 -1.46
N ARG A 45 70.98 -49.96 -1.59
CA ARG A 45 69.79 -50.81 -1.44
C ARG A 45 69.73 -51.34 0.00
N HIS A 46 68.58 -51.31 0.67
CA HIS A 46 68.20 -52.41 1.57
C HIS A 46 66.68 -52.57 1.75
N ARG A 47 66.28 -53.85 1.81
CA ARG A 47 64.93 -54.44 1.84
C ARG A 47 64.33 -54.43 3.26
N ARG A 48 63.01 -54.76 3.30
CA ARG A 48 62.09 -55.11 4.43
C ARG A 48 61.16 -53.93 4.76
N GLY A 49 59.84 -54.01 4.74
CA GLY A 49 58.90 -55.14 4.73
C GLY A 49 57.89 -54.95 5.86
N GLY A 50 56.63 -54.70 5.52
CA GLY A 50 55.47 -54.96 6.39
C GLY A 50 54.93 -53.80 7.26
N SER A 51 53.72 -53.34 6.90
CA SER A 51 52.61 -52.93 7.78
C SER A 51 51.90 -51.65 7.31
N THR A 52 51.13 -51.74 6.24
CA THR A 52 50.07 -50.76 5.95
C THR A 52 48.92 -51.00 6.94
N ARG A 53 48.81 -50.16 7.96
CA ARG A 53 47.57 -50.03 8.74
C ARG A 53 46.49 -49.44 7.84
N THR A 54 45.51 -50.25 7.46
CA THR A 54 44.28 -49.77 6.80
C THR A 54 43.47 -48.98 7.83
N PHE A 55 43.34 -47.67 7.65
CA PHE A 55 42.36 -46.86 8.38
C PHE A 55 41.05 -46.87 7.59
N LEU A 56 40.00 -47.47 8.14
CA LEU A 56 38.63 -47.26 7.67
C LEU A 56 38.11 -45.96 8.29
N ALA A 57 38.10 -44.88 7.51
CA ALA A 57 37.37 -43.67 7.88
C ALA A 57 35.89 -43.86 7.47
N PHE A 58 34.99 -43.98 8.44
CA PHE A 58 33.56 -43.82 8.17
C PHE A 58 33.29 -42.32 7.92
N ASN A 59 33.30 -41.93 6.65
CA ASN A 59 32.69 -40.66 6.28
C ASN A 59 31.20 -40.76 6.61
N ARG A 60 30.73 -39.81 7.42
CA ARG A 60 29.34 -39.61 7.79
C ARG A 60 28.47 -39.70 6.53
N VAL A 61 27.65 -40.75 6.40
CA VAL A 61 26.61 -40.80 5.38
C VAL A 61 25.58 -39.76 5.80
N VAL A 62 25.70 -38.55 5.24
CA VAL A 62 24.56 -37.66 5.14
C VAL A 62 23.60 -38.37 4.19
N ASN A 63 22.48 -38.87 4.72
CA ASN A 63 21.32 -39.19 3.91
C ASN A 63 20.89 -37.86 3.25
N ALA A 64 21.46 -37.55 2.09
CA ALA A 64 20.87 -36.59 1.18
C ALA A 64 19.58 -37.27 0.71
N THR A 65 18.45 -36.91 1.33
CA THR A 65 17.14 -37.16 0.73
C THR A 65 17.19 -36.60 -0.67
N VAL A 66 17.27 -37.49 -1.66
CA VAL A 66 17.12 -37.10 -3.07
C VAL A 66 15.69 -36.61 -3.18
N VAL A 67 15.51 -35.29 -3.18
CA VAL A 67 14.22 -34.69 -3.48
C VAL A 67 13.98 -34.99 -4.95
N VAL A 68 13.13 -35.96 -5.24
CA VAL A 68 12.67 -36.19 -6.61
C VAL A 68 11.83 -34.98 -6.97
N GLN A 69 12.39 -34.10 -7.80
CA GLN A 69 11.77 -32.87 -8.22
C GLN A 69 11.07 -33.11 -9.55
N TYR A 70 9.73 -33.01 -9.57
CA TYR A 70 8.96 -33.12 -10.80
C TYR A 70 8.94 -31.77 -11.51
N ASN A 71 9.55 -31.68 -12.69
CA ASN A 71 9.65 -30.45 -13.46
C ASN A 71 8.66 -30.45 -14.62
N VAL A 72 7.86 -29.40 -14.74
CA VAL A 72 6.95 -29.17 -15.87
C VAL A 72 7.31 -27.85 -16.52
N ASN A 73 7.80 -27.89 -17.76
CA ASN A 73 8.07 -26.67 -18.53
C ASN A 73 6.82 -26.28 -19.31
N VAL A 74 6.34 -25.04 -19.12
CA VAL A 74 5.13 -24.55 -19.81
C VAL A 74 5.28 -24.50 -21.33
N MET A 75 6.51 -24.34 -21.85
CA MET A 75 6.77 -24.34 -23.28
C MET A 75 6.58 -25.72 -23.91
N ASP A 76 6.85 -26.80 -23.16
CA ASP A 76 6.61 -28.17 -23.63
C ASP A 76 5.10 -28.48 -23.75
N LEU A 77 4.27 -27.66 -23.08
CA LEU A 77 2.81 -27.68 -23.14
C LEU A 77 2.24 -26.65 -24.13
N GLY A 78 3.10 -26.02 -24.95
CA GLY A 78 2.71 -25.11 -26.02
C GLY A 78 2.63 -23.63 -25.65
N ALA A 79 3.02 -23.24 -24.44
CA ALA A 79 3.08 -21.82 -24.06
C ALA A 79 4.12 -21.07 -24.89
N LYS A 80 3.85 -19.81 -25.25
CA LYS A 80 4.79 -18.97 -26.01
C LYS A 80 5.08 -17.64 -25.31
N PRO A 81 6.37 -17.26 -25.15
CA PRO A 81 6.79 -16.02 -24.50
C PRO A 81 6.66 -14.78 -25.39
N ASP A 82 5.62 -14.68 -26.22
CA ASP A 82 5.45 -13.61 -27.23
C ASP A 82 4.41 -12.53 -26.85
N GLY A 83 3.75 -12.70 -25.70
CA GLY A 83 2.69 -11.82 -25.19
C GLY A 83 1.39 -11.81 -26.02
N GLN A 84 1.31 -12.64 -27.06
CA GLN A 84 0.23 -12.61 -28.06
C GLN A 84 -0.51 -13.94 -28.12
N THR A 85 0.22 -15.05 -28.06
CA THR A 85 -0.35 -16.40 -28.07
C THR A 85 -1.07 -16.69 -26.76
N ASP A 86 -2.31 -17.13 -26.85
CA ASP A 86 -3.07 -17.61 -25.69
C ASP A 86 -2.41 -18.88 -25.12
N SER A 87 -1.72 -18.69 -24.00
CA SER A 87 -1.01 -19.75 -23.28
C SER A 87 -1.83 -20.31 -22.11
N THR A 88 -3.12 -19.94 -22.00
CA THR A 88 -3.97 -20.29 -20.84
C THR A 88 -4.01 -21.80 -20.60
N LYS A 89 -4.26 -22.59 -21.64
CA LYS A 89 -4.32 -24.05 -21.51
C LYS A 89 -2.99 -24.62 -21.01
N SER A 90 -1.87 -24.16 -21.55
CA SER A 90 -0.53 -24.62 -21.17
C SER A 90 -0.23 -24.35 -19.70
N PHE A 91 -0.61 -23.17 -19.17
CA PHE A 91 -0.45 -22.88 -17.75
C PHE A 91 -1.39 -23.70 -16.87
N MET A 92 -2.65 -23.92 -17.29
CA MET A 92 -3.60 -24.74 -16.54
C MET A 92 -3.19 -26.21 -16.51
N ASP A 93 -2.70 -26.75 -17.63
CA ASP A 93 -2.17 -28.11 -17.71
C ASP A 93 -0.92 -28.26 -16.84
N ALA A 94 -0.02 -27.27 -16.86
CA ALA A 94 1.18 -27.27 -16.02
C ALA A 94 0.81 -27.28 -14.53
N TRP A 95 -0.16 -26.45 -14.15
CA TRP A 95 -0.66 -26.39 -12.78
C TRP A 95 -1.30 -27.70 -12.34
N ALA A 96 -2.17 -28.27 -13.18
CA ALA A 96 -2.81 -29.55 -12.91
C ALA A 96 -1.79 -30.67 -12.75
N ALA A 97 -0.78 -30.73 -13.63
CA ALA A 97 0.30 -31.71 -13.54
C ALA A 97 1.12 -31.56 -12.25
N ALA A 98 1.46 -30.33 -11.86
CA ALA A 98 2.16 -30.06 -10.61
C ALA A 98 1.35 -30.47 -9.38
N CYS A 99 0.04 -30.17 -9.34
CA CYS A 99 -0.84 -30.54 -8.23
C CYS A 99 -1.17 -32.03 -8.18
N ALA A 100 -1.15 -32.74 -9.31
CA ALA A 100 -1.36 -34.19 -9.36
C ALA A 100 -0.10 -35.00 -9.02
N CYS A 101 1.05 -34.34 -8.89
CA CYS A 101 2.32 -35.01 -8.65
C CYS A 101 2.34 -35.69 -7.27
N SER A 102 2.77 -36.96 -7.23
CA SER A 102 2.99 -37.71 -5.99
C SER A 102 4.34 -37.42 -5.32
N ALA A 103 5.21 -36.66 -5.99
CA ALA A 103 6.49 -36.24 -5.44
C ALA A 103 6.29 -35.22 -4.31
N SER A 104 7.28 -35.10 -3.42
CA SER A 104 7.24 -34.13 -2.31
C SER A 104 7.24 -32.67 -2.77
N SER A 105 7.63 -32.39 -4.02
CA SER A 105 7.64 -31.06 -4.62
C SER A 105 7.62 -31.14 -6.16
N ALA A 106 6.91 -30.20 -6.78
CA ALA A 106 6.90 -30.00 -8.23
C ALA A 106 7.32 -28.56 -8.56
N VAL A 107 8.01 -28.38 -9.68
CA VAL A 107 8.39 -27.07 -10.21
C VAL A 107 7.78 -26.86 -11.58
N ILE A 108 6.98 -25.81 -11.69
CA ILE A 108 6.53 -25.29 -12.98
C ILE A 108 7.63 -24.33 -13.46
N TYR A 109 8.37 -24.74 -14.48
CA TYR A 109 9.38 -23.91 -15.10
C TYR A 109 8.73 -22.98 -16.13
N VAL A 110 8.86 -21.68 -15.92
CA VAL A 110 8.37 -20.62 -16.80
C VAL A 110 9.56 -19.82 -17.32
N PRO A 111 10.00 -20.07 -18.57
CA PRO A 111 11.10 -19.32 -19.17
C PRO A 111 10.81 -17.82 -19.25
N PRO A 112 11.83 -16.94 -19.20
CA PRO A 112 11.63 -15.49 -19.30
C PRO A 112 10.83 -15.10 -20.55
N GLY A 113 9.81 -14.26 -20.35
CA GLY A 113 8.93 -13.80 -21.42
C GLY A 113 7.59 -13.27 -20.91
N THR A 114 6.81 -12.70 -21.83
CA THR A 114 5.42 -12.32 -21.56
C THR A 114 4.52 -13.41 -22.13
N TYR A 115 3.59 -13.92 -21.33
CA TYR A 115 2.67 -14.97 -21.76
C TYR A 115 1.24 -14.42 -21.72
N GLY A 116 0.54 -14.47 -22.85
CA GLY A 116 -0.86 -14.07 -22.92
C GLY A 116 -1.75 -15.09 -22.20
N VAL A 117 -2.55 -14.65 -21.24
CA VAL A 117 -3.50 -15.50 -20.53
C VAL A 117 -4.86 -14.83 -20.35
N LYS A 118 -5.93 -15.62 -20.48
CA LYS A 118 -7.32 -15.20 -20.29
C LYS A 118 -8.14 -16.40 -19.83
N GLY A 119 -8.91 -16.27 -18.77
CA GLY A 119 -9.69 -17.41 -18.26
C GLY A 119 -8.88 -18.37 -17.39
N VAL A 120 -7.67 -17.99 -16.95
CA VAL A 120 -6.82 -18.88 -16.13
C VAL A 120 -7.47 -19.13 -14.78
N THR A 121 -7.48 -20.41 -14.38
CA THR A 121 -7.84 -20.84 -13.04
C THR A 121 -6.62 -21.46 -12.35
N ILE A 122 -6.25 -20.91 -11.20
CA ILE A 122 -5.28 -21.45 -10.26
C ILE A 122 -6.04 -22.02 -9.07
N ALA A 123 -5.98 -23.33 -8.86
CA ALA A 123 -6.73 -24.00 -7.80
C ALA A 123 -5.81 -24.83 -6.89
N GLY A 124 -5.91 -24.61 -5.58
CA GLY A 124 -5.10 -25.30 -4.58
C GLY A 124 -3.61 -25.00 -4.72
N GLY A 125 -2.76 -25.94 -4.28
CA GLY A 125 -1.31 -25.85 -4.37
C GLY A 125 -0.66 -24.95 -3.31
N THR A 126 0.66 -25.09 -3.17
CA THR A 126 1.50 -24.20 -2.35
C THR A 126 2.63 -23.66 -3.20
N LEU A 127 2.76 -22.33 -3.26
CA LEU A 127 3.91 -21.64 -3.81
C LEU A 127 4.83 -21.21 -2.67
N ASP A 128 6.04 -21.75 -2.62
CA ASP A 128 7.11 -21.29 -1.71
C ASP A 128 8.22 -20.62 -2.52
N ALA A 129 8.42 -19.32 -2.30
CA ALA A 129 9.39 -18.53 -3.07
C ALA A 129 10.72 -18.28 -2.34
N GLY A 130 10.93 -18.85 -1.15
CA GLY A 130 12.24 -18.84 -0.48
C GLY A 130 12.76 -17.44 -0.10
N GLY A 131 11.90 -16.57 0.43
CA GLY A 131 12.20 -15.16 0.71
C GLY A 131 13.29 -14.85 1.74
N ALA A 132 13.63 -15.79 2.62
CA ALA A 132 14.48 -15.55 3.79
C ALA A 132 15.81 -14.84 3.50
N ALA A 133 16.54 -15.25 2.46
CA ALA A 133 17.81 -14.64 2.10
C ALA A 133 17.64 -13.18 1.60
N VAL A 134 16.55 -12.90 0.89
CA VAL A 134 16.23 -11.55 0.38
C VAL A 134 15.92 -10.62 1.55
N TRP A 135 15.09 -11.08 2.49
CA TRP A 135 14.71 -10.30 3.67
C TRP A 135 15.93 -10.01 4.56
N ALA A 136 16.75 -11.01 4.83
CA ALA A 136 17.96 -10.85 5.63
C ALA A 136 18.95 -9.85 5.02
N CYS A 137 18.99 -9.75 3.68
CA CYS A 137 19.77 -8.72 3.01
C CYS A 137 19.14 -7.33 3.20
N LYS A 138 17.85 -7.18 2.89
CA LYS A 138 17.12 -5.91 2.97
C LYS A 138 17.11 -5.31 4.38
N LEU A 139 17.00 -6.14 5.42
CA LEU A 139 17.04 -5.68 6.81
C LEU A 139 18.41 -5.14 7.25
N LYS A 140 19.50 -5.55 6.57
CA LYS A 140 20.86 -5.03 6.80
C LYS A 140 21.19 -3.80 5.94
N ALA A 141 20.41 -3.57 4.89
CA ALA A 141 20.64 -2.47 3.98
C ALA A 141 20.51 -1.14 4.73
N SER A 142 21.51 -0.27 4.57
CA SER A 142 21.49 1.08 5.17
C SER A 142 20.48 2.02 4.50
N SER A 143 20.03 1.66 3.30
CA SER A 143 18.97 2.31 2.56
C SER A 143 18.20 1.27 1.73
N PRO A 144 16.89 1.45 1.49
CA PRO A 144 16.13 0.57 0.59
C PRO A 144 16.49 0.70 -0.90
N THR A 145 17.39 1.64 -1.25
CA THR A 145 18.05 1.74 -2.57
C THR A 145 19.49 1.22 -2.53
N ASP A 146 19.90 0.55 -1.45
CA ASP A 146 21.17 -0.16 -1.41
C ASP A 146 21.12 -1.30 -2.43
N ASN A 147 21.72 -1.04 -3.60
CA ASN A 147 21.69 -1.92 -4.76
C ASN A 147 22.47 -3.23 -4.54
N ASN A 148 23.01 -3.47 -3.35
CA ASN A 148 23.71 -4.70 -3.00
C ASN A 148 22.77 -5.88 -2.74
N CYS A 149 21.47 -5.64 -2.51
CA CYS A 149 20.48 -6.70 -2.35
C CYS A 149 19.74 -6.99 -3.66
N ILE A 150 19.46 -8.28 -3.90
CA ILE A 150 18.54 -8.65 -4.98
C ILE A 150 17.15 -8.07 -4.70
N GLN A 151 16.50 -7.56 -5.75
CA GLN A 151 15.19 -6.89 -5.64
C GLN A 151 14.11 -7.83 -5.05
N GLY A 152 14.21 -9.13 -5.38
CA GLY A 152 13.24 -10.16 -5.05
C GLY A 152 12.14 -10.27 -6.10
N ALA A 153 11.54 -11.46 -6.22
CA ALA A 153 10.45 -11.73 -7.13
C ALA A 153 9.09 -11.81 -6.40
N THR A 154 8.03 -11.34 -7.08
CA THR A 154 6.64 -11.60 -6.69
C THR A 154 6.29 -13.06 -6.96
N SER A 155 5.59 -13.72 -6.04
CA SER A 155 5.26 -15.16 -6.18
C SER A 155 4.29 -15.45 -7.33
N LEU A 156 3.26 -14.61 -7.51
CA LEU A 156 2.30 -14.73 -8.60
C LEU A 156 1.85 -13.34 -9.08
N SER A 157 1.88 -13.11 -10.39
CA SER A 157 1.44 -11.83 -10.98
C SER A 157 0.58 -12.06 -12.21
N PHE A 158 -0.58 -11.43 -12.24
CA PHE A 158 -1.41 -11.29 -13.44
C PHE A 158 -1.36 -9.85 -13.92
N THR A 159 -1.02 -9.68 -15.20
CA THR A 159 -0.90 -8.37 -15.84
C THR A 159 -1.79 -8.35 -17.08
N ASN A 160 -2.61 -7.32 -17.26
CA ASN A 160 -3.45 -7.11 -18.45
C ASN A 160 -4.31 -8.33 -18.82
N SER A 161 -4.77 -9.08 -17.82
CA SER A 161 -5.49 -10.35 -17.99
C SER A 161 -6.98 -10.20 -17.72
N LYS A 162 -7.79 -11.14 -18.21
CA LYS A 162 -9.24 -11.13 -18.01
C LYS A 162 -9.75 -12.50 -17.54
N ASP A 163 -10.80 -12.49 -16.73
CA ASP A 163 -11.55 -13.67 -16.32
C ASP A 163 -10.65 -14.65 -15.51
N VAL A 164 -9.88 -14.13 -14.54
CA VAL A 164 -8.92 -14.90 -13.73
C VAL A 164 -9.58 -15.42 -12.45
N VAL A 165 -9.32 -16.68 -12.10
CA VAL A 165 -9.77 -17.30 -10.85
C VAL A 165 -8.57 -17.84 -10.05
N ILE A 166 -8.47 -17.47 -8.77
CA ILE A 166 -7.51 -18.02 -7.82
C ILE A 166 -8.29 -18.58 -6.64
N ASN A 167 -8.26 -19.90 -6.44
CA ASN A 167 -9.09 -20.58 -5.46
C ASN A 167 -8.25 -21.51 -4.57
N GLY A 168 -8.21 -21.26 -3.26
CA GLY A 168 -7.56 -22.16 -2.30
C GLY A 168 -6.04 -22.21 -2.37
N LEU A 169 -5.40 -21.25 -3.06
CA LEU A 169 -3.94 -21.18 -3.17
C LEU A 169 -3.30 -20.86 -1.82
N ARG A 170 -2.21 -21.57 -1.48
CA ARG A 170 -1.30 -21.19 -0.40
C ARG A 170 -0.07 -20.50 -1.01
N SER A 171 0.27 -19.29 -0.58
CA SER A 171 1.48 -18.58 -1.01
C SER A 171 2.32 -18.25 0.21
N VAL A 172 3.53 -18.78 0.27
CA VAL A 172 4.40 -18.67 1.44
C VAL A 172 5.77 -18.12 1.07
N ASN A 173 6.35 -17.36 2.00
CA ASN A 173 7.72 -16.85 1.91
C ASN A 173 8.04 -16.09 0.63
N SER A 174 7.15 -15.20 0.18
CA SER A 174 7.41 -14.38 -1.01
C SER A 174 8.62 -13.46 -0.82
N GLN A 175 9.47 -13.32 -1.83
CA GLN A 175 10.63 -12.41 -1.76
C GLN A 175 10.22 -10.93 -1.82
N MET A 176 9.04 -10.67 -2.39
CA MET A 176 8.33 -9.38 -2.51
C MET A 176 6.85 -9.66 -2.29
N PHE A 177 5.94 -9.07 -3.08
CA PHE A 177 4.50 -9.28 -2.99
C PHE A 177 4.13 -10.75 -3.23
N HIS A 178 3.08 -11.26 -2.58
CA HIS A 178 2.61 -12.62 -2.80
C HIS A 178 1.79 -12.73 -4.08
N ILE A 179 0.80 -11.84 -4.27
CA ILE A 179 -0.07 -11.84 -5.45
C ILE A 179 -0.20 -10.41 -5.97
N VAL A 180 0.04 -10.21 -7.27
CA VAL A 180 -0.20 -8.95 -7.98
C VAL A 180 -1.29 -9.12 -9.03
N ILE A 181 -2.27 -8.21 -9.00
CA ILE A 181 -3.35 -8.10 -9.97
C ILE A 181 -3.26 -6.69 -10.58
N ASN A 182 -2.68 -6.59 -11.78
CA ASN A 182 -2.40 -5.32 -12.43
C ASN A 182 -3.04 -5.25 -13.81
N GLY A 183 -3.81 -4.21 -14.11
CA GLY A 183 -4.43 -4.06 -15.44
C GLY A 183 -5.51 -5.11 -15.74
N CYS A 184 -6.04 -5.81 -14.74
CA CYS A 184 -6.89 -6.96 -14.94
C CYS A 184 -8.39 -6.63 -14.89
N LYS A 185 -9.21 -7.45 -15.53
CA LYS A 185 -10.68 -7.33 -15.49
C LYS A 185 -11.34 -8.65 -15.12
N ASN A 186 -12.32 -8.60 -14.22
CA ASN A 186 -13.05 -9.77 -13.75
C ASN A 186 -12.10 -10.82 -13.13
N VAL A 187 -11.65 -10.55 -11.90
CA VAL A 187 -10.74 -11.43 -11.15
C VAL A 187 -11.43 -11.88 -9.87
N ASN A 188 -11.43 -13.18 -9.60
CA ASN A 188 -12.01 -13.76 -8.40
C ASN A 188 -10.94 -14.51 -7.60
N VAL A 189 -10.58 -13.98 -6.43
CA VAL A 189 -9.67 -14.59 -5.47
C VAL A 189 -10.48 -15.10 -4.29
N ARG A 190 -10.39 -16.40 -3.98
CA ARG A 190 -11.18 -17.02 -2.92
C ARG A 190 -10.37 -18.03 -2.11
N GLY A 191 -10.50 -18.00 -0.80
CA GLY A 191 -9.93 -19.04 0.06
C GLY A 191 -8.40 -19.06 0.08
N VAL A 192 -7.75 -17.95 -0.28
CA VAL A 192 -6.29 -17.88 -0.39
C VAL A 192 -5.68 -17.72 1.00
N MET A 193 -4.57 -18.43 1.24
CA MET A 193 -3.81 -18.36 2.47
C MET A 193 -2.40 -17.84 2.17
N ILE A 194 -2.05 -16.69 2.72
CA ILE A 194 -0.75 -16.05 2.54
C ILE A 194 0.00 -16.02 3.88
N ALA A 195 1.28 -16.40 3.86
CA ALA A 195 2.13 -16.37 5.04
C ALA A 195 3.58 -15.96 4.73
N ALA A 196 4.04 -14.91 5.39
CA ALA A 196 5.44 -14.55 5.58
C ALA A 196 5.63 -14.01 7.02
N PRO A 197 6.86 -14.00 7.56
CA PRO A 197 7.16 -13.40 8.86
C PRO A 197 6.73 -11.93 8.94
N GLY A 198 6.29 -11.46 10.12
CA GLY A 198 5.82 -10.08 10.31
C GLY A 198 6.91 -9.00 10.16
N ASP A 199 8.17 -9.40 10.18
CA ASP A 199 9.35 -8.56 9.96
C ASP A 199 9.91 -8.68 8.52
N SER A 200 9.23 -9.42 7.64
CA SER A 200 9.67 -9.58 6.24
C SER A 200 9.37 -8.31 5.41
N PRO A 201 10.38 -7.63 4.84
CA PRO A 201 10.18 -6.35 4.18
C PRO A 201 9.50 -6.49 2.81
N ASN A 202 8.48 -5.66 2.57
CA ASN A 202 7.76 -5.51 1.30
C ASN A 202 7.10 -6.80 0.79
N THR A 203 6.57 -7.60 1.72
CA THR A 203 5.88 -8.85 1.44
C THR A 203 4.37 -8.67 1.35
N ASP A 204 3.88 -7.61 0.68
CA ASP A 204 2.44 -7.35 0.55
C ASP A 204 1.68 -8.63 0.14
N GLY A 205 0.50 -8.85 0.73
CA GLY A 205 -0.30 -10.03 0.46
C GLY A 205 -0.88 -9.99 -0.96
N ILE A 206 -1.96 -9.25 -1.15
CA ILE A 206 -2.57 -9.07 -2.47
C ILE A 206 -2.50 -7.60 -2.87
N HIS A 207 -1.81 -7.31 -3.96
CA HIS A 207 -1.74 -5.99 -4.55
C HIS A 207 -2.70 -5.89 -5.75
N VAL A 208 -3.58 -4.89 -5.76
CA VAL A 208 -4.51 -4.61 -6.85
C VAL A 208 -4.25 -3.21 -7.40
N GLN A 209 -4.01 -3.09 -8.71
CA GLN A 209 -3.81 -1.80 -9.38
C GLN A 209 -4.35 -1.84 -10.81
N MET A 210 -4.78 -0.69 -11.35
CA MET A 210 -5.28 -0.56 -12.74
C MET A 210 -6.34 -1.61 -13.12
N SER A 211 -7.08 -2.15 -12.15
CA SER A 211 -7.92 -3.34 -12.34
C SER A 211 -9.37 -3.04 -12.01
N THR A 212 -10.30 -3.77 -12.64
CA THR A 212 -11.72 -3.60 -12.39
C THR A 212 -12.52 -4.89 -12.27
N GLY A 213 -13.51 -4.89 -11.37
CA GLY A 213 -14.30 -6.09 -11.08
C GLY A 213 -13.43 -7.16 -10.44
N VAL A 214 -12.77 -6.80 -9.33
CA VAL A 214 -11.95 -7.73 -8.56
C VAL A 214 -12.70 -8.10 -7.29
N SER A 215 -12.78 -9.40 -6.97
CA SER A 215 -13.35 -9.90 -5.73
C SER A 215 -12.29 -10.70 -4.97
N ILE A 216 -12.11 -10.43 -3.68
CA ILE A 216 -11.20 -11.15 -2.79
C ILE A 216 -12.02 -11.62 -1.59
N THR A 217 -12.18 -12.93 -1.40
CA THR A 217 -13.07 -13.47 -0.38
C THR A 217 -12.49 -14.61 0.43
N LYS A 218 -12.84 -14.69 1.72
CA LYS A 218 -12.52 -15.83 2.59
C LYS A 218 -11.01 -16.13 2.68
N SER A 219 -10.19 -15.08 2.75
CA SER A 219 -8.73 -15.20 2.68
C SER A 219 -8.08 -14.86 4.02
N GLY A 220 -7.02 -15.58 4.37
CA GLY A 220 -6.18 -15.32 5.53
C GLY A 220 -4.78 -14.88 5.10
N ILE A 221 -4.31 -13.74 5.59
CA ILE A 221 -3.08 -13.10 5.11
C ILE A 221 -2.23 -12.66 6.29
N LYS A 222 -0.99 -13.16 6.33
CA LYS A 222 0.04 -12.80 7.28
C LYS A 222 1.30 -12.39 6.53
N THR A 223 1.76 -11.17 6.74
CA THR A 223 2.84 -10.55 5.95
C THR A 223 3.63 -9.59 6.84
N GLY A 224 4.75 -9.07 6.34
CA GLY A 224 5.46 -7.95 6.97
C GLY A 224 5.13 -6.58 6.37
N ASP A 225 4.20 -6.53 5.42
CA ASP A 225 3.70 -5.29 4.80
C ASP A 225 2.17 -5.35 4.65
N ASP A 226 1.57 -4.58 3.73
CA ASP A 226 0.12 -4.50 3.53
C ASP A 226 -0.51 -5.90 3.33
N CYS A 227 -1.59 -6.16 4.06
CA CYS A 227 -2.42 -7.36 3.88
C CYS A 227 -3.02 -7.36 2.46
N ILE A 228 -3.65 -6.23 2.10
CA ILE A 228 -4.10 -5.95 0.74
C ILE A 228 -3.76 -4.49 0.44
N SER A 229 -2.99 -4.25 -0.63
CA SER A 229 -2.64 -2.89 -1.09
C SER A 229 -3.37 -2.55 -2.39
N ILE A 230 -3.93 -1.35 -2.47
CA ILE A 230 -4.81 -0.92 -3.56
C ILE A 230 -4.22 0.32 -4.23
N GLY A 231 -3.68 0.16 -5.43
CA GLY A 231 -3.06 1.23 -6.20
C GLY A 231 -4.02 1.99 -7.12
N PRO A 232 -3.53 3.09 -7.74
CA PRO A 232 -4.27 3.89 -8.72
C PRO A 232 -4.95 3.07 -9.83
N GLY A 233 -6.11 3.53 -10.29
CA GLY A 233 -6.86 2.92 -11.39
C GLY A 233 -7.65 1.68 -11.00
N THR A 234 -7.70 1.36 -9.70
CA THR A 234 -8.59 0.31 -9.20
C THR A 234 -10.02 0.84 -9.14
N ASN A 235 -10.96 0.11 -9.75
CA ASN A 235 -12.39 0.45 -9.75
C ASN A 235 -13.24 -0.80 -9.54
N ASN A 236 -14.23 -0.77 -8.65
CA ASN A 236 -15.11 -1.90 -8.37
C ASN A 236 -14.33 -3.10 -7.79
N LEU A 237 -13.82 -2.90 -6.57
CA LEU A 237 -13.11 -3.91 -5.78
C LEU A 237 -13.96 -4.31 -4.57
N TRP A 238 -14.27 -5.61 -4.46
CA TRP A 238 -15.00 -6.19 -3.35
C TRP A 238 -14.08 -7.09 -2.52
N MET A 239 -13.99 -6.84 -1.22
CA MET A 239 -13.24 -7.65 -0.27
C MET A 239 -14.17 -8.12 0.84
N GLU A 240 -14.24 -9.44 1.09
CA GLU A 240 -15.14 -9.96 2.13
C GLU A 240 -14.63 -11.18 2.90
N SER A 241 -14.84 -11.20 4.21
CA SER A 241 -14.35 -12.26 5.11
C SER A 241 -12.84 -12.40 5.04
N ILE A 242 -12.13 -11.31 5.38
CA ILE A 242 -10.66 -11.24 5.34
C ILE A 242 -10.09 -11.29 6.76
N ALA A 243 -9.10 -12.15 6.97
CA ALA A 243 -8.29 -12.15 8.20
C ALA A 243 -6.89 -11.62 7.87
N CYS A 244 -6.54 -10.46 8.43
CA CYS A 244 -5.24 -9.81 8.28
C CYS A 244 -4.48 -9.86 9.60
N GLY A 245 -3.21 -10.24 9.58
CA GLY A 245 -2.34 -10.02 10.74
C GLY A 245 -1.36 -11.14 11.06
N PRO A 246 -0.08 -10.80 11.31
CA PRO A 246 0.52 -9.45 11.34
C PRO A 246 0.63 -8.79 9.95
N GLY A 247 1.08 -7.53 9.90
CA GLY A 247 1.30 -6.74 8.66
C GLY A 247 0.79 -5.29 8.77
N HIS A 248 0.63 -4.59 7.64
CA HIS A 248 0.24 -3.18 7.60
C HIS A 248 -1.26 -2.92 7.36
N GLY A 249 -2.11 -3.96 7.36
CA GLY A 249 -3.56 -3.82 7.18
C GLY A 249 -4.01 -3.72 5.73
N ILE A 250 -5.24 -3.26 5.50
CA ILE A 250 -5.78 -3.02 4.15
C ILE A 250 -5.58 -1.54 3.83
N SER A 251 -4.82 -1.28 2.76
CA SER A 251 -4.35 0.06 2.44
C SER A 251 -4.75 0.49 1.03
N ILE A 252 -5.48 1.59 0.90
CA ILE A 252 -5.61 2.34 -0.34
C ILE A 252 -4.39 3.25 -0.49
N GLY A 253 -3.58 2.99 -1.51
CA GLY A 253 -2.40 3.74 -1.88
C GLY A 253 -1.06 3.01 -1.65
N SER A 254 0.06 3.70 -1.74
CA SER A 254 0.15 5.17 -1.83
C SER A 254 -0.29 5.73 -3.18
N LEU A 255 -1.24 6.67 -3.19
CA LEU A 255 -1.50 7.57 -4.34
C LEU A 255 -0.53 8.77 -4.32
N ALA A 256 -0.52 9.58 -5.39
CA ALA A 256 0.38 10.71 -5.63
C ALA A 256 1.83 10.32 -5.93
N LYS A 257 2.02 9.16 -6.58
CA LYS A 257 3.33 8.79 -7.16
C LYS A 257 3.67 9.61 -8.40
N GLY A 258 2.67 10.11 -9.12
CA GLY A 258 2.82 10.99 -10.28
C GLY A 258 1.78 12.09 -10.29
N LEU A 259 2.06 13.18 -11.03
CA LEU A 259 1.14 14.31 -11.15
C LEU A 259 -0.17 13.94 -11.86
N LYS A 260 -0.07 13.03 -12.84
CA LYS A 260 -1.20 12.49 -13.60
C LYS A 260 -1.35 11.02 -13.26
N GLU A 261 -2.38 10.67 -12.52
CA GLU A 261 -2.71 9.28 -12.21
C GLU A 261 -4.22 9.09 -12.11
N PRO A 262 -4.74 7.89 -12.43
CA PRO A 262 -6.15 7.59 -12.23
C PRO A 262 -6.50 7.49 -10.74
N GLY A 263 -7.77 7.74 -10.41
CA GLY A 263 -8.25 7.57 -9.04
C GLY A 263 -8.47 6.10 -8.65
N VAL A 264 -8.86 5.91 -7.39
CA VAL A 264 -9.41 4.66 -6.85
C VAL A 264 -10.88 4.91 -6.53
N GLU A 265 -11.76 4.06 -7.07
CA GLU A 265 -13.20 4.26 -6.94
C GLU A 265 -13.94 2.97 -6.62
N ASN A 266 -15.05 3.06 -5.88
CA ASN A 266 -15.96 1.95 -5.61
C ASN A 266 -15.22 0.73 -5.00
N VAL A 267 -14.71 0.92 -3.79
CA VAL A 267 -14.01 -0.10 -3.01
C VAL A 267 -14.85 -0.46 -1.80
N THR A 268 -15.14 -1.75 -1.62
CA THR A 268 -15.84 -2.25 -0.44
C THR A 268 -14.97 -3.27 0.29
N VAL A 269 -14.74 -3.06 1.58
CA VAL A 269 -14.30 -4.10 2.53
C VAL A 269 -15.47 -4.40 3.45
N LYS A 270 -15.87 -5.66 3.52
CA LYS A 270 -16.96 -6.11 4.37
C LYS A 270 -16.53 -7.32 5.20
N THR A 271 -16.73 -7.33 6.51
CA THR A 271 -16.36 -8.47 7.36
C THR A 271 -14.85 -8.72 7.31
N ALA A 272 -14.09 -7.97 8.10
CA ALA A 272 -12.64 -8.12 8.19
C ALA A 272 -12.15 -8.17 9.64
N VAL A 273 -11.16 -8.99 9.93
CA VAL A 273 -10.52 -9.07 11.24
C VAL A 273 -9.04 -8.72 11.09
N PHE A 274 -8.59 -7.75 11.88
CA PHE A 274 -7.21 -7.29 11.93
C PHE A 274 -6.60 -7.69 13.28
N THR A 275 -5.46 -8.38 13.29
CA THR A 275 -4.83 -8.84 14.53
C THR A 275 -3.35 -8.51 14.56
N GLY A 276 -2.92 -7.65 15.50
CA GLY A 276 -1.51 -7.26 15.64
C GLY A 276 -0.95 -6.62 14.37
N THR A 277 -1.77 -5.87 13.63
CA THR A 277 -1.34 -5.12 12.45
C THR A 277 -0.97 -3.70 12.81
N GLN A 278 -0.06 -3.09 12.03
CA GLN A 278 0.29 -1.68 12.16
C GLN A 278 -0.91 -0.76 11.84
N ASN A 279 -1.75 -1.16 10.89
CA ASN A 279 -2.96 -0.40 10.56
C ASN A 279 -4.12 -1.38 10.36
N GLY A 280 -5.34 -0.88 10.52
CA GLY A 280 -6.55 -1.59 10.13
C GLY A 280 -6.93 -1.19 8.71
N LEU A 281 -7.71 -0.12 8.62
CA LEU A 281 -8.25 0.43 7.38
C LEU A 281 -7.54 1.75 7.09
N ARG A 282 -6.68 1.76 6.07
CA ARG A 282 -5.78 2.86 5.76
C ARG A 282 -6.02 3.45 4.37
N ILE A 283 -5.99 4.78 4.27
CA ILE A 283 -5.82 5.50 3.00
C ILE A 283 -4.56 6.35 3.11
N LYS A 284 -3.58 6.13 2.24
CA LYS A 284 -2.29 6.83 2.23
C LYS A 284 -2.06 7.52 0.89
N ALA A 285 -1.74 8.80 0.91
CA ALA A 285 -1.44 9.60 -0.27
C ALA A 285 -0.21 10.46 -0.01
N TRP A 286 0.70 10.49 -0.98
CA TRP A 286 1.89 11.33 -0.86
C TRP A 286 1.49 12.81 -0.72
N GLY A 287 2.22 13.53 0.13
CA GLY A 287 2.11 14.99 0.31
C GLY A 287 2.66 15.78 -0.88
N ARG A 288 2.24 15.41 -2.09
CA ARG A 288 2.71 15.92 -3.38
C ARG A 288 1.53 16.26 -4.30
N PRO A 289 1.70 17.17 -5.28
CA PRO A 289 0.68 17.45 -6.28
C PRO A 289 0.31 16.20 -7.11
N SER A 290 -0.98 16.01 -7.33
CA SER A 290 -1.57 14.97 -8.19
C SER A 290 -3.00 15.39 -8.58
N ASN A 291 -3.53 14.81 -9.65
CA ASN A 291 -4.94 14.89 -10.03
C ASN A 291 -5.76 13.66 -9.62
N GLY A 292 -5.13 12.67 -8.97
CA GLY A 292 -5.78 11.45 -8.50
C GLY A 292 -6.82 11.71 -7.40
N TYR A 293 -7.61 10.69 -7.10
CA TYR A 293 -8.67 10.77 -6.10
C TYR A 293 -8.95 9.40 -5.48
N VAL A 294 -9.61 9.39 -4.33
CA VAL A 294 -10.23 8.22 -3.71
C VAL A 294 -11.70 8.54 -3.45
N LYS A 295 -12.62 7.73 -3.98
CA LYS A 295 -14.07 7.99 -3.87
C LYS A 295 -14.90 6.72 -3.74
N GLY A 296 -15.99 6.78 -2.97
CA GLY A 296 -16.96 5.69 -2.89
C GLY A 296 -16.35 4.47 -2.21
N VAL A 297 -15.86 4.66 -0.99
CA VAL A 297 -15.21 3.61 -0.21
C VAL A 297 -16.12 3.23 0.95
N LEU A 298 -16.44 1.94 1.07
CA LEU A 298 -17.17 1.39 2.20
C LEU A 298 -16.28 0.40 2.96
N PHE A 299 -15.99 0.74 4.21
CA PHE A 299 -15.43 -0.19 5.18
C PHE A 299 -16.53 -0.57 6.17
N GLN A 300 -16.89 -1.85 6.22
CA GLN A 300 -18.02 -2.32 7.00
C GLN A 300 -17.72 -3.62 7.77
N HIS A 301 -18.22 -3.73 9.01
CA HIS A 301 -18.10 -4.95 9.83
C HIS A 301 -16.64 -5.34 10.05
N ALA A 302 -15.86 -4.46 10.67
CA ALA A 302 -14.44 -4.72 10.93
C ALA A 302 -14.15 -4.89 12.42
N THR A 303 -13.39 -5.92 12.77
CA THR A 303 -12.91 -6.17 14.12
C THR A 303 -11.41 -5.89 14.21
N MET A 304 -11.02 -5.08 15.19
CA MET A 304 -9.64 -4.70 15.46
C MET A 304 -9.17 -5.41 16.72
N ASN A 305 -8.06 -6.15 16.65
CA ASN A 305 -7.45 -6.80 17.80
C ASN A 305 -6.01 -6.31 17.94
N ASN A 306 -5.78 -5.39 18.88
CA ASN A 306 -4.47 -4.82 19.16
C ASN A 306 -3.81 -4.24 17.88
N VAL A 307 -4.53 -3.36 17.19
CA VAL A 307 -4.09 -2.74 15.93
C VAL A 307 -3.53 -1.34 16.24
N GLU A 308 -2.32 -1.01 15.76
CA GLU A 308 -1.69 0.27 16.14
C GLU A 308 -2.48 1.49 15.64
N ASN A 309 -2.90 1.48 14.37
CA ASN A 309 -3.71 2.54 13.75
C ASN A 309 -4.99 1.94 13.12
N PRO A 310 -6.05 1.69 13.90
CA PRO A 310 -7.26 1.03 13.42
C PRO A 310 -7.91 1.70 12.21
N ILE A 311 -8.09 3.02 12.25
CA ILE A 311 -8.64 3.82 11.16
C ILE A 311 -7.68 4.98 10.86
N LEU A 312 -7.16 5.03 9.63
CA LEU A 312 -6.16 6.03 9.23
C LEU A 312 -6.42 6.59 7.83
N ILE A 313 -6.49 7.91 7.72
CA ILE A 313 -6.25 8.63 6.47
C ILE A 313 -5.00 9.49 6.67
N ASP A 314 -4.00 9.32 5.82
CA ASP A 314 -2.75 10.08 5.83
C ASP A 314 -2.48 10.66 4.43
N GLN A 315 -2.75 11.96 4.27
CA GLN A 315 -2.41 12.72 3.06
C GLN A 315 -1.07 13.46 3.17
N ASN A 316 -0.36 13.30 4.29
CA ASN A 316 0.99 13.85 4.49
C ASN A 316 2.07 12.76 4.34
N TYR A 317 1.67 11.57 3.84
CA TYR A 317 2.56 10.41 3.69
C TYR A 317 3.82 10.81 2.92
N CYS A 318 4.96 10.75 3.58
CA CYS A 318 6.24 11.10 2.99
C CYS A 318 7.34 10.21 3.55
N PRO A 319 7.37 8.92 3.17
CA PRO A 319 8.41 8.04 3.67
C PRO A 319 9.78 8.59 3.26
N ARG A 320 10.65 8.77 4.27
CA ARG A 320 12.04 9.28 4.18
C ARG A 320 12.17 10.75 3.77
N ASP A 321 11.13 11.55 3.93
CA ASP A 321 11.12 12.97 3.53
C ASP A 321 11.54 13.19 2.07
N ASP A 322 11.32 12.17 1.23
CA ASP A 322 11.69 12.19 -0.18
C ASP A 322 10.75 13.15 -0.91
N HIS A 323 11.24 14.28 -1.42
CA HIS A 323 10.55 15.20 -2.35
C HIS A 323 9.05 15.48 -2.06
N CYS A 324 8.63 15.71 -0.81
CA CYS A 324 7.26 16.14 -0.47
C CYS A 324 7.23 17.62 -0.06
N PRO A 325 7.32 18.58 -1.01
CA PRO A 325 7.39 19.99 -0.66
C PRO A 325 6.12 20.41 0.08
N ASN A 326 6.28 20.88 1.32
CA ASN A 326 5.22 21.39 2.20
C ASN A 326 4.10 20.38 2.52
N GLN A 327 4.31 19.09 2.27
CA GLN A 327 3.35 18.00 2.54
C GLN A 327 1.93 18.25 1.99
N VAL A 328 1.79 18.93 0.85
CA VAL A 328 0.46 19.24 0.28
C VAL A 328 0.06 18.21 -0.76
N SER A 329 -0.80 17.25 -0.38
CA SER A 329 -1.36 16.28 -1.32
C SER A 329 -2.35 16.89 -2.32
N GLY A 330 -2.21 16.52 -3.59
CA GLY A 330 -3.19 16.79 -4.63
C GLY A 330 -4.37 15.81 -4.67
N ILE A 331 -4.30 14.71 -3.91
CA ILE A 331 -5.35 13.69 -3.90
C ILE A 331 -6.61 14.22 -3.25
N LYS A 332 -7.75 14.03 -3.92
CA LYS A 332 -9.07 14.32 -3.35
C LYS A 332 -9.64 13.05 -2.73
N ILE A 333 -10.00 13.09 -1.45
CA ILE A 333 -10.63 11.96 -0.75
C ILE A 333 -12.05 12.37 -0.37
N SER A 334 -13.04 11.63 -0.85
CA SER A 334 -14.45 11.91 -0.59
C SER A 334 -15.28 10.65 -0.49
N ASP A 335 -16.40 10.70 0.22
CA ASP A 335 -17.37 9.59 0.28
C ASP A 335 -16.71 8.29 0.75
N VAL A 336 -16.19 8.35 1.99
CA VAL A 336 -15.58 7.21 2.69
C VAL A 336 -16.40 6.93 3.93
N LYS A 337 -17.03 5.76 3.97
CA LYS A 337 -17.86 5.32 5.09
C LYS A 337 -17.14 4.23 5.88
N TYR A 338 -17.02 4.47 7.18
CA TYR A 338 -16.56 3.53 8.20
C TYR A 338 -17.78 3.13 9.03
N LYS A 339 -18.25 1.88 8.89
CA LYS A 339 -19.49 1.40 9.48
C LYS A 339 -19.31 0.11 10.27
N ASP A 340 -19.81 0.07 11.50
CA ASP A 340 -19.72 -1.10 12.37
C ASP A 340 -18.27 -1.61 12.50
N ILE A 341 -17.44 -0.76 13.12
CA ILE A 341 -16.02 -1.05 13.33
C ILE A 341 -15.78 -1.07 14.83
N HIS A 342 -15.24 -2.17 15.36
CA HIS A 342 -15.10 -2.34 16.79
C HIS A 342 -13.83 -3.08 17.18
N GLY A 343 -13.44 -2.99 18.46
CA GLY A 343 -12.32 -3.73 19.02
C GLY A 343 -11.27 -2.82 19.67
N THR A 344 -10.00 -3.21 19.61
CA THR A 344 -8.94 -2.63 20.42
C THR A 344 -7.80 -2.05 19.58
N SER A 345 -7.34 -0.87 19.99
CA SER A 345 -6.19 -0.15 19.45
C SER A 345 -4.95 -0.42 20.29
N ALA A 346 -3.81 -0.61 19.66
CA ALA A 346 -2.51 -0.72 20.34
C ALA A 346 -1.88 0.64 20.63
N THR A 347 -2.42 1.73 20.08
CA THR A 347 -2.04 3.11 20.41
C THR A 347 -3.26 3.94 20.83
N GLN A 348 -3.03 5.03 21.55
CA GLN A 348 -4.13 5.84 22.08
C GLN A 348 -4.98 6.50 20.97
N VAL A 349 -4.39 6.91 19.85
CA VAL A 349 -5.12 7.53 18.73
C VAL A 349 -5.65 6.44 17.80
N ALA A 350 -6.88 5.97 18.06
CA ALA A 350 -7.49 4.88 17.32
C ALA A 350 -8.10 5.32 15.96
N VAL A 351 -8.51 6.59 15.86
CA VAL A 351 -9.05 7.20 14.63
C VAL A 351 -8.22 8.43 14.28
N LYS A 352 -7.55 8.40 13.12
CA LYS A 352 -6.75 9.53 12.63
C LYS A 352 -7.10 9.88 11.20
N PHE A 353 -7.55 11.11 10.99
CA PHE A 353 -7.73 11.69 9.66
C PHE A 353 -6.83 12.89 9.50
N ASP A 354 -5.69 12.70 8.84
CA ASP A 354 -4.73 13.75 8.55
C ASP A 354 -4.81 14.13 7.07
N CYS A 355 -5.76 15.01 6.77
CA CYS A 355 -6.08 15.41 5.41
C CYS A 355 -5.39 16.72 5.03
N SER A 356 -5.14 16.87 3.72
CA SER A 356 -4.47 18.05 3.19
C SER A 356 -5.33 19.30 3.36
N HIS A 357 -4.73 20.40 3.80
CA HIS A 357 -5.43 21.69 3.90
C HIS A 357 -5.87 22.24 2.53
N LYS A 358 -5.20 21.83 1.44
CA LYS A 358 -5.55 22.24 0.07
C LYS A 358 -6.69 21.40 -0.52
N ASN A 359 -6.76 20.13 -0.13
CA ASN A 359 -7.81 19.20 -0.54
C ASN A 359 -8.37 18.48 0.69
N PRO A 360 -9.17 19.17 1.54
CA PRO A 360 -9.77 18.57 2.72
C PRO A 360 -10.56 17.31 2.37
N CYS A 361 -10.54 16.31 3.25
CA CYS A 361 -11.40 15.14 3.11
C CYS A 361 -12.86 15.55 3.31
N THR A 362 -13.76 15.05 2.48
CA THR A 362 -15.19 15.41 2.51
C THR A 362 -16.09 14.18 2.56
N ALA A 363 -17.29 14.32 3.10
CA ALA A 363 -18.27 13.22 3.20
C ALA A 363 -17.67 11.96 3.86
N ILE A 364 -16.83 12.13 4.89
CA ILE A 364 -16.37 11.03 5.72
C ILE A 364 -17.50 10.68 6.69
N THR A 365 -17.88 9.41 6.78
CA THR A 365 -18.92 8.96 7.72
C THR A 365 -18.34 7.97 8.71
N LEU A 366 -18.49 8.25 10.00
CA LEU A 366 -18.31 7.27 11.08
C LEU A 366 -19.70 6.81 11.54
N GLU A 367 -20.02 5.52 11.43
CA GLU A 367 -21.33 4.98 11.80
C GLU A 367 -21.14 3.73 12.68
N ASN A 368 -21.55 3.78 13.95
CA ASN A 368 -21.36 2.65 14.88
C ASN A 368 -19.89 2.20 14.99
N VAL A 369 -19.01 3.11 15.41
CA VAL A 369 -17.58 2.83 15.61
C VAL A 369 -17.29 2.76 17.11
N LYS A 370 -16.72 1.65 17.59
CA LYS A 370 -16.40 1.42 19.00
C LYS A 370 -14.99 0.84 19.19
N LEU A 371 -14.00 1.70 19.37
CA LEU A 371 -12.59 1.33 19.56
C LEU A 371 -12.12 1.69 20.96
N THR A 372 -11.53 0.73 21.68
CA THR A 372 -10.91 0.96 22.99
C THR A 372 -9.40 0.97 22.89
N TYR A 373 -8.74 1.59 23.86
CA TYR A 373 -7.30 1.50 24.04
C TYR A 373 -7.08 0.78 25.37
N ASP A 374 -6.49 -0.40 25.31
CA ASP A 374 -6.47 -1.31 26.47
C ASP A 374 -5.19 -1.15 27.32
N GLN A 375 -4.44 -0.06 27.13
CA GLN A 375 -3.26 0.24 27.94
C GLN A 375 -3.53 1.44 28.87
N ASP A 376 -3.07 1.31 30.12
CA ASP A 376 -3.00 2.38 31.12
C ASP A 376 -4.34 3.04 31.52
N ASP A 377 -5.45 2.30 31.41
CA ASP A 377 -6.82 2.78 31.72
C ASP A 377 -7.21 4.07 30.98
N GLN A 378 -6.50 4.40 29.89
CA GLN A 378 -6.78 5.60 29.10
C GLN A 378 -7.81 5.32 28.01
N PRO A 379 -8.74 6.24 27.74
CA PRO A 379 -9.66 6.08 26.62
C PRO A 379 -8.90 6.21 25.28
N ALA A 380 -9.39 5.51 24.27
CA ALA A 380 -9.01 5.77 22.89
C ALA A 380 -9.37 7.21 22.48
N GLN A 381 -8.69 7.74 21.47
CA GLN A 381 -8.87 9.11 20.98
C GLN A 381 -9.05 9.16 19.47
N SER A 382 -9.66 10.26 19.01
CA SER A 382 -9.77 10.63 17.60
C SER A 382 -9.01 11.92 17.32
N SER A 383 -8.30 11.99 16.19
CA SER A 383 -7.60 13.19 15.72
C SER A 383 -7.96 13.49 14.25
N CYS A 384 -8.38 14.72 13.97
CA CYS A 384 -8.81 15.15 12.64
C CYS A 384 -8.14 16.47 12.26
N VAL A 385 -7.60 16.52 11.04
CA VAL A 385 -7.03 17.70 10.40
C VAL A 385 -7.63 17.78 9.00
N ASN A 386 -8.32 18.89 8.69
CA ASN A 386 -9.00 19.12 7.41
C ASN A 386 -9.95 17.99 6.96
N ALA A 387 -10.67 17.39 7.90
CA ALA A 387 -11.63 16.32 7.62
C ALA A 387 -13.05 16.75 7.98
N ASN A 388 -13.92 16.76 6.97
CA ASN A 388 -15.33 17.13 7.10
C ASN A 388 -16.23 15.91 6.87
N GLY A 389 -17.25 15.76 7.71
CA GLY A 389 -18.05 14.55 7.71
C GLY A 389 -19.09 14.50 8.82
N SER A 390 -19.64 13.32 9.05
CA SER A 390 -20.66 13.09 10.07
C SER A 390 -20.36 11.84 10.91
N ALA A 391 -20.88 11.85 12.13
CA ALA A 391 -20.89 10.71 13.03
C ALA A 391 -22.34 10.31 13.30
N LEU A 392 -22.65 9.03 13.18
CA LEU A 392 -24.00 8.47 13.29
C LEU A 392 -23.99 7.28 14.25
N GLY A 393 -25.01 7.17 15.10
CA GLY A 393 -25.09 6.09 16.10
C GLY A 393 -24.01 6.21 17.17
N VAL A 394 -23.54 5.06 17.67
CA VAL A 394 -22.50 5.03 18.72
C VAL A 394 -21.13 5.24 18.10
N VAL A 395 -20.46 6.34 18.42
CA VAL A 395 -19.09 6.62 17.97
C VAL A 395 -18.20 6.92 19.17
N ASP A 396 -17.37 5.94 19.53
CA ASP A 396 -16.42 5.94 20.63
C ASP A 396 -15.09 5.35 20.13
N PRO A 397 -13.96 6.08 20.08
CA PRO A 397 -13.75 7.40 20.62
C PRO A 397 -14.62 8.48 19.97
N LYS A 398 -14.91 9.55 20.73
CA LYS A 398 -15.71 10.68 20.24
C LYS A 398 -15.17 11.17 18.90
N SER A 399 -16.08 11.37 17.94
CA SER A 399 -15.71 11.86 16.61
C SER A 399 -15.02 13.23 16.67
N CYS A 400 -13.98 13.38 15.86
CA CYS A 400 -13.28 14.65 15.61
C CYS A 400 -13.68 15.31 14.28
N LEU A 401 -14.60 14.70 13.51
CA LEU A 401 -15.03 15.24 12.22
C LEU A 401 -15.73 16.57 12.43
N TRP A 402 -15.30 17.59 11.69
CA TRP A 402 -16.04 18.85 11.66
C TRP A 402 -17.33 18.60 10.88
N ASN A 403 -18.45 19.01 11.46
CA ASN A 403 -19.70 19.14 10.72
C ASN A 403 -19.75 20.59 10.20
N GLN A 404 -19.52 20.82 8.91
CA GLN A 404 -19.93 22.09 8.30
C GLN A 404 -21.47 22.13 8.33
N PRO A 405 -22.12 23.08 9.03
CA PRO A 405 -23.56 23.22 8.92
C PRO A 405 -23.87 23.51 7.45
N SER A 406 -24.57 22.59 6.81
CA SER A 406 -25.07 22.75 5.44
C SER A 406 -25.91 24.04 5.37
N GLY A 407 -25.35 25.10 4.77
CA GLY A 407 -26.12 26.29 4.38
C GLY A 407 -25.89 27.61 5.13
N TRP A 408 -24.74 27.85 5.76
CA TRP A 408 -24.38 29.22 6.15
C TRP A 408 -23.12 29.66 5.41
N LEU A 409 -23.29 30.57 4.45
CA LEU A 409 -22.20 31.33 3.84
C LEU A 409 -21.34 31.93 4.96
N ASN A 410 -20.03 31.69 4.88
CA ASN A 410 -19.03 32.29 5.77
C ASN A 410 -19.09 33.81 5.66
N VAL A 411 -19.81 34.46 6.58
CA VAL A 411 -19.58 35.86 6.86
C VAL A 411 -18.27 35.92 7.64
N SER A 412 -17.19 36.23 6.93
CA SER A 412 -15.86 36.46 7.50
C SER A 412 -15.93 37.41 8.70
N SER A 413 -15.14 37.16 9.74
CA SER A 413 -14.94 38.01 10.92
C SER A 413 -14.62 39.48 10.59
N LYS A 414 -14.28 39.81 9.34
CA LYS A 414 -14.10 41.19 8.87
C LYS A 414 -15.41 41.97 8.66
N VAL A 415 -16.54 41.30 8.45
CA VAL A 415 -17.85 41.97 8.25
C VAL A 415 -18.47 42.38 9.58
N LEU A 416 -18.30 41.60 10.66
CA LEU A 416 -18.78 41.99 11.99
C LEU A 416 -18.10 43.25 12.54
N HIS A 417 -16.87 43.56 12.11
CA HIS A 417 -16.16 44.78 12.53
C HIS A 417 -16.56 46.04 11.74
N SER A 418 -17.29 45.91 10.63
CA SER A 418 -17.73 47.06 9.83
C SER A 418 -19.17 47.51 10.11
N ILE A 419 -19.95 46.71 10.85
CA ILE A 419 -21.36 47.01 11.15
C ILE A 419 -21.51 47.71 12.53
N THR A 420 -20.48 47.72 13.36
CA THR A 420 -20.50 48.39 14.67
C THR A 420 -20.08 49.86 14.65
N THR A 421 -19.64 50.41 13.50
CA THR A 421 -19.11 51.79 13.41
C THR A 421 -20.01 52.78 12.67
N SER A 422 -21.22 52.40 12.26
CA SER A 422 -22.17 53.29 11.58
C SER A 422 -23.60 53.15 12.09
N MET A 423 -23.81 53.44 13.38
CA MET A 423 -25.16 53.75 13.89
C MET A 423 -25.20 55.21 14.36
N PRO A 424 -26.12 56.05 13.85
CA PRO A 424 -26.37 57.35 14.44
C PRO A 424 -27.06 57.17 15.80
N VAL A 425 -26.60 57.92 16.79
CA VAL A 425 -27.21 58.03 18.11
C VAL A 425 -28.62 58.60 17.95
N VAL A 426 -29.64 57.76 18.11
CA VAL A 426 -31.03 58.23 18.28
C VAL A 426 -31.20 58.59 19.75
N SER A 427 -30.99 59.87 20.05
CA SER A 427 -31.44 60.47 21.30
C SER A 427 -32.96 60.71 21.22
N SER A 428 -33.62 60.53 22.37
CA SER A 428 -35.04 60.79 22.66
C SER A 428 -36.07 59.70 22.28
N LEU A 429 -36.39 58.86 23.27
CA LEU A 429 -37.73 58.29 23.45
C LEU A 429 -38.14 58.45 24.92
N PRO A 430 -39.37 58.90 25.22
CA PRO A 430 -39.79 59.22 26.59
C PRO A 430 -40.20 57.97 27.38
N SER A 431 -39.95 58.01 28.69
CA SER A 431 -40.23 56.96 29.67
C SER A 431 -41.72 56.57 29.72
N PRO A 432 -42.07 55.27 29.86
CA PRO A 432 -43.46 54.84 29.93
C PRO A 432 -44.04 55.07 31.34
N SER A 433 -45.18 55.76 31.39
CA SER A 433 -46.04 55.79 32.57
C SER A 433 -46.77 54.45 32.74
N LYS A 434 -47.03 54.09 34.00
CA LYS A 434 -47.64 52.82 34.42
C LYS A 434 -49.08 52.70 33.91
N GLY A 435 -49.38 51.58 33.25
CA GLY A 435 -50.74 51.09 33.02
C GLY A 435 -51.14 51.01 31.54
N GLY A 436 -51.00 49.84 30.92
CA GLY A 436 -51.54 49.58 29.57
C GLY A 436 -51.06 48.27 28.94
N ASN A 437 -52.01 47.46 28.47
CA ASN A 437 -51.87 46.06 28.01
C ASN A 437 -50.88 45.85 26.83
N PRO A 438 -50.09 44.76 26.78
CA PRO A 438 -49.06 44.57 25.75
C PRO A 438 -49.59 43.77 24.55
N SER A 439 -50.01 44.42 23.46
CA SER A 439 -50.20 43.68 22.18
C SER A 439 -49.92 44.45 20.88
N SER A 440 -49.57 45.74 20.93
CA SER A 440 -49.39 46.56 19.72
C SER A 440 -47.92 46.89 19.37
N SER A 441 -47.02 47.00 20.34
CA SER A 441 -45.63 47.44 20.08
C SER A 441 -44.71 46.33 19.51
N ALA A 442 -44.94 45.07 19.85
CA ALA A 442 -44.11 43.96 19.35
C ALA A 442 -44.33 43.64 17.86
N LYS A 443 -45.52 43.92 17.32
CA LYS A 443 -45.83 43.72 15.89
C LYS A 443 -45.15 44.78 15.00
N LYS A 444 -45.01 46.02 15.49
CA LYS A 444 -44.35 47.10 14.72
C LYS A 444 -42.84 46.90 14.58
N VAL A 445 -42.17 46.38 15.62
CA VAL A 445 -40.72 46.07 15.57
C VAL A 445 -40.41 44.91 14.63
N LYS A 446 -41.27 43.89 14.59
CA LYS A 446 -41.10 42.73 13.69
C LYS A 446 -41.26 43.08 12.21
N ILE A 447 -42.20 43.98 11.88
CA ILE A 447 -42.40 44.48 10.51
C ILE A 447 -41.24 45.38 10.06
N PHE A 448 -40.69 46.20 10.96
CA PHE A 448 -39.54 47.05 10.65
C PHE A 448 -38.27 46.25 10.34
N LEU A 449 -38.01 45.17 11.08
CA LEU A 449 -36.89 44.26 10.81
C LEU A 449 -37.06 43.48 9.50
N LEU A 450 -38.26 43.01 9.19
CA LEU A 450 -38.54 42.29 7.93
C LEU A 450 -38.39 43.19 6.69
N LEU A 451 -38.82 44.45 6.78
CA LEU A 451 -38.66 45.42 5.68
C LEU A 451 -37.19 45.85 5.50
N TYR A 452 -36.40 45.89 6.56
CA TYR A 452 -34.96 46.19 6.47
C TYR A 452 -34.17 45.03 5.84
N PHE A 453 -34.53 43.78 6.16
CA PHE A 453 -33.91 42.60 5.55
C PHE A 453 -34.27 42.48 4.06
N ALA A 454 -35.52 42.77 3.67
CA ALA A 454 -35.91 42.75 2.25
C ALA A 454 -35.18 43.81 1.42
N LYS A 455 -34.89 44.98 2.00
CA LYS A 455 -34.14 46.05 1.31
C LYS A 455 -32.63 45.76 1.18
N ALA A 456 -32.06 45.02 2.12
CA ALA A 456 -30.66 44.59 2.08
C ALA A 456 -30.44 43.50 1.01
N VAL A 457 -31.40 42.58 0.84
CA VAL A 457 -31.33 41.53 -0.19
C VAL A 457 -31.52 42.11 -1.60
N HIS A 458 -32.34 43.14 -1.78
CA HIS A 458 -32.60 43.72 -3.10
C HIS A 458 -31.45 44.62 -3.63
N LEU A 459 -30.59 45.13 -2.75
CA LEU A 459 -29.40 45.91 -3.15
C LEU A 459 -28.22 45.03 -3.63
N GLU A 460 -28.27 43.72 -3.38
CA GLU A 460 -27.23 42.77 -3.79
C GLU A 460 -27.47 42.18 -5.19
N GLU A 461 -28.70 42.28 -5.73
CA GLU A 461 -29.01 41.87 -7.12
C GLU A 461 -28.57 42.90 -8.18
N GLU A 462 -28.32 44.16 -7.81
CA GLU A 462 -27.88 45.20 -8.76
C GLU A 462 -26.34 45.34 -8.87
N THR A 463 -25.55 44.54 -8.16
CA THR A 463 -24.08 44.61 -8.19
C THR A 463 -23.36 43.27 -8.42
N LEU A 464 -24.01 42.34 -9.13
CA LEU A 464 -23.40 41.12 -9.69
C LEU A 464 -23.32 41.16 -11.21
#